data_AF-A0A242CHK5-F1
#
_entry.id   AF-A0A242CHK5-F1
#
_cell.length_a   1.000
_cell.length_b   1.000
_cell.length_c   1.000
_cell.angle_alpha   90.00
_cell.angle_beta   90.00
_cell.angle_gamma   90.00
#
_symmetry.space_group_name_H-M   'P 1'
#
loop_
_entity.id
_entity.type
_entity.pdbx_description
1 polymer ?
#
loop_
_entity_poly.entity_id
_entity_poly.type
_entity_poly.pdbx_seq_one_letter_code
_entity_poly.pdbx_strand_id
1 'polypeptide(L)'
;MKAYEVKKMMSDYSANATLKEIFEDCGRPYKCPQCKGSGFYQKKIRVPYPSGLPDSGWVPDTIEYKRTECELCDGHGWATKEYKPKMVQEGWEDIEK
;
A
#
# COMPACT_ATOMS: atom_id res chain seq x y z
N MET A 1 -7.82 -11.51 8.36
CA MET A 1 -9.00 -10.92 9.03
C MET A 1 -9.41 -11.86 10.15
N LYS A 2 -9.48 -11.37 11.37
CA LYS A 2 -9.86 -12.14 12.57
C LYS A 2 -11.37 -12.05 12.77
N ALA A 3 -11.98 -13.05 13.40
CA ALA A 3 -13.44 -13.12 13.56
C ALA A 3 -14.05 -11.88 14.24
N TYR A 4 -13.36 -11.28 15.22
CA TYR A 4 -13.84 -10.06 15.89
C TYR A 4 -13.85 -8.83 14.95
N GLU A 5 -12.95 -8.77 13.96
CA GLU A 5 -12.91 -7.67 12.98
C GLU A 5 -14.12 -7.76 12.05
N VAL A 6 -14.48 -8.98 11.63
CA VAL A 6 -15.69 -9.23 10.84
C VAL A 6 -16.93 -8.84 11.65
N LYS A 7 -17.00 -9.27 12.92
CA LYS A 7 -18.10 -8.91 13.82
C LYS A 7 -18.25 -7.38 13.96
N LYS A 8 -17.14 -6.65 14.04
CA LYS A 8 -17.15 -5.18 14.07
C LYS A 8 -17.67 -4.61 12.75
N MET A 9 -17.18 -5.08 11.60
CA MET A 9 -17.66 -4.63 10.29
C MET A 9 -19.16 -4.88 10.10
N MET A 10 -19.69 -6.02 10.54
CA MET A 10 -21.13 -6.30 10.50
C MET A 10 -21.94 -5.33 11.36
N SER A 11 -21.36 -4.83 12.47
CA SER A 11 -21.99 -3.81 13.31
C SER A 11 -21.94 -2.42 12.68
N ASP A 12 -20.83 -2.09 12.02
CA ASP A 12 -20.60 -0.76 11.44
C ASP A 12 -21.36 -0.57 10.11
N TYR A 13 -21.48 -1.64 9.30
CA TYR A 13 -22.00 -1.57 7.92
C TYR A 13 -23.25 -2.43 7.66
N SER A 14 -23.85 -3.06 8.68
CA SER A 14 -24.90 -4.09 8.57
C SER A 14 -24.40 -5.47 8.17
N ALA A 15 -25.03 -6.51 8.75
CA ALA A 15 -24.73 -7.91 8.47
C ALA A 15 -25.12 -8.35 7.04
N ASN A 16 -25.97 -7.58 6.37
CA ASN A 16 -26.48 -7.89 5.03
C ASN A 16 -25.77 -7.10 3.92
N ALA A 17 -24.92 -6.13 4.27
CA ALA A 17 -24.20 -5.36 3.26
C ALA A 17 -23.16 -6.24 2.55
N THR A 18 -23.10 -6.07 1.23
CA THR A 18 -22.09 -6.71 0.39
C THR A 18 -20.76 -5.98 0.52
N LEU A 19 -19.65 -6.69 0.27
CA LEU A 19 -18.32 -6.06 0.25
C LEU A 19 -18.22 -4.92 -0.78
N LYS A 20 -19.04 -4.97 -1.84
CA LYS A 20 -19.11 -3.93 -2.86
C LYS A 20 -19.72 -2.65 -2.30
N GLU A 21 -20.86 -2.76 -1.61
CA GLU A 21 -21.52 -1.60 -0.98
C GLU A 21 -20.61 -0.96 0.08
N ILE A 22 -19.94 -1.76 0.91
CA ILE A 22 -18.97 -1.27 1.89
C ILE A 22 -17.81 -0.53 1.22
N PHE A 23 -17.34 -1.05 0.08
CA PHE A 23 -16.28 -0.40 -0.69
C PHE A 23 -16.74 0.95 -1.29
N GLU A 24 -17.96 1.01 -1.81
CA GLU A 24 -18.55 2.24 -2.34
C GLU A 24 -18.75 3.30 -1.23
N ASP A 25 -19.17 2.88 -0.04
CA ASP A 25 -19.30 3.74 1.15
C ASP A 25 -17.97 4.33 1.64
N CYS A 26 -16.84 3.69 1.33
CA CYS A 26 -15.52 4.26 1.65
C CYS A 26 -15.21 5.53 0.84
N GLY A 27 -16.01 5.89 -0.16
CA GLY A 27 -15.99 7.20 -0.82
C GLY A 27 -14.72 7.50 -1.62
N ARG A 28 -14.01 6.47 -2.09
CA ARG A 28 -12.72 6.59 -2.79
C ARG A 28 -12.77 5.88 -4.15
N PRO A 29 -13.35 6.50 -5.19
CA PRO A 29 -13.62 5.83 -6.46
C PRO A 29 -12.40 5.74 -7.39
N TYR A 30 -11.30 6.43 -7.09
CA TYR A 30 -10.13 6.46 -7.98
C TYR A 30 -8.99 5.60 -7.46
N LYS A 31 -8.53 4.65 -8.27
CA LYS A 31 -7.39 3.82 -7.92
C LYS A 31 -6.14 4.68 -7.78
N CYS A 32 -5.43 4.58 -6.65
CA CYS A 32 -4.22 5.37 -6.43
C CYS A 32 -3.15 4.99 -7.49
N PRO A 33 -2.62 5.95 -8.27
CA PRO A 33 -1.63 5.64 -9.29
C PRO A 33 -0.27 5.28 -8.68
N GLN A 34 0.04 5.77 -7.48
CA GLN A 34 1.34 5.58 -6.84
C GLN A 34 1.52 4.16 -6.28
N CYS A 35 0.50 3.61 -5.60
CA CYS A 35 0.53 2.26 -5.04
C CYS A 35 -0.31 1.24 -5.83
N LYS A 36 -0.98 1.69 -6.90
CA LYS A 36 -1.79 0.84 -7.78
C LYS A 36 -2.87 0.04 -7.03
N GLY A 37 -3.49 0.62 -6.00
CA GLY A 37 -4.56 -0.02 -5.25
C GLY A 37 -4.14 -0.80 -4.01
N SER A 38 -2.84 -0.97 -3.74
CA SER A 38 -2.39 -1.75 -2.57
C SER A 38 -2.49 -0.99 -1.25
N GLY A 39 -2.32 0.34 -1.28
CA GLY A 39 -2.21 1.18 -0.08
C GLY A 39 -0.84 1.17 0.58
N PHE A 40 0.06 0.27 0.18
CA PHE A 40 1.39 0.16 0.78
C PHE A 40 2.45 -0.30 -0.23
N TYR A 41 3.71 -0.02 0.11
CA TYR A 41 4.90 -0.56 -0.52
C TYR A 41 5.52 -1.63 0.36
N GLN A 42 6.00 -2.71 -0.23
CA GLN A 42 6.79 -3.72 0.48
C GLN A 42 8.26 -3.61 0.09
N LYS A 43 9.11 -3.46 1.11
CA LYS A 43 10.56 -3.53 0.95
C LYS A 43 11.07 -4.81 1.61
N LYS A 44 11.83 -5.59 0.85
CA LYS A 44 12.57 -6.73 1.37
C LYS A 44 13.74 -6.22 2.21
N ILE A 45 13.82 -6.65 3.46
CA ILE A 45 14.93 -6.34 4.37
C ILE A 45 15.58 -7.65 4.82
N ARG A 46 16.91 -7.61 4.98
CA ARG A 46 17.68 -8.71 5.53
C ARG A 46 17.94 -8.39 7.00
N VAL A 47 17.42 -9.22 7.89
CA VAL A 47 17.62 -9.11 9.33
C VAL A 47 18.73 -10.08 9.72
N PRO A 48 19.91 -9.56 10.12
CA PRO A 48 21.04 -10.41 10.44
C PRO A 48 20.76 -11.25 11.68
N TYR A 49 21.19 -12.51 11.67
CA TYR A 49 21.13 -13.34 12.86
C TYR A 49 22.03 -12.74 13.95
N PRO A 50 21.61 -12.70 15.23
CA PRO A 50 22.39 -12.10 16.30
C PRO A 50 23.82 -12.67 16.37
N SER A 51 24.80 -11.79 16.55
CA SER A 51 26.19 -12.17 16.76
C SER A 51 26.44 -12.58 18.22
N GLY A 52 27.27 -13.60 18.43
CA GLY A 52 27.72 -14.02 19.77
C GLY A 52 26.93 -15.18 20.38
N LEU A 53 26.08 -15.83 19.58
CA LEU A 53 25.47 -17.11 19.94
C LEU A 53 26.32 -18.28 19.40
N PRO A 54 26.24 -19.48 20.00
CA PRO A 54 27.06 -20.64 19.59
C PRO A 54 26.84 -21.08 18.14
N ASP A 55 25.69 -20.71 17.59
CA ASP A 55 25.21 -21.02 16.24
C ASP A 55 25.35 -19.84 15.26
N SER A 56 25.87 -18.69 15.73
CA SER A 56 26.21 -17.54 14.88
C SER A 56 27.24 -18.00 13.83
N GLY A 57 26.83 -18.07 12.56
CA GLY A 57 27.65 -18.54 11.43
C GLY A 57 27.12 -19.79 10.72
N TRP A 58 26.22 -20.54 11.36
CA TRP A 58 25.49 -21.65 10.74
C TRP A 58 24.06 -21.26 10.36
N VAL A 59 23.45 -20.37 11.14
CA VAL A 59 22.06 -19.93 10.89
C VAL A 59 22.04 -18.81 9.86
N PRO A 60 21.25 -18.95 8.77
CA PRO A 60 21.13 -17.90 7.77
C PRO A 60 20.33 -16.71 8.29
N ASP A 61 20.62 -15.54 7.74
CA ASP A 61 19.86 -14.33 8.03
C ASP A 61 18.41 -14.47 7.60
N THR A 62 17.52 -13.81 8.35
CA THR A 62 16.09 -13.85 8.06
C THR A 62 15.74 -12.78 7.03
N ILE A 63 14.88 -13.14 6.07
CA ILE A 63 14.28 -12.18 5.16
C ILE A 63 12.95 -11.75 5.75
N GLU A 64 12.80 -10.45 5.99
CA GLU A 64 11.55 -9.84 6.38
C GLU A 64 11.03 -8.88 5.31
N TYR A 65 9.72 -8.66 5.30
CA TYR A 65 9.06 -7.72 4.40
C TYR A 65 8.47 -6.57 5.21
N LYS A 66 9.12 -5.40 5.13
CA LYS A 66 8.62 -4.20 5.78
C LYS A 66 7.60 -3.52 4.88
N ARG A 67 6.40 -3.26 5.42
CA ARG A 67 5.37 -2.45 4.76
C ARG A 67 5.57 -0.98 5.11
N THR A 68 5.47 -0.12 4.10
CA THR A 68 5.44 1.34 4.25
C THR A 68 4.15 1.83 3.61
N GLU A 69 3.38 2.65 4.31
CA GLU A 69 2.11 3.17 3.80
C GLU A 69 2.33 4.09 2.60
N CYS A 70 1.38 4.09 1.67
CA CYS A 70 1.41 4.99 0.52
C CYS A 70 0.91 6.37 0.92
N GLU A 71 1.79 7.36 0.82
CA GLU A 71 1.54 8.75 1.19
C GLU A 71 0.45 9.41 0.32
N LEU A 72 0.37 9.11 -0.99
CA LEU A 72 -0.63 9.75 -1.87
C LEU A 72 -2.08 9.40 -1.51
N CYS A 73 -2.31 8.22 -0.94
CA CYS A 73 -3.64 7.73 -0.60
C CYS A 73 -3.82 7.44 0.89
N ASP A 74 -2.88 7.87 1.74
CA ASP A 74 -2.87 7.64 3.19
C ASP A 74 -3.12 6.17 3.56
N GLY A 75 -2.46 5.24 2.88
CA GLY A 75 -2.61 3.81 3.19
C GLY A 75 -3.88 3.14 2.61
N HIS A 76 -4.82 3.88 2.02
CA HIS A 76 -6.13 3.34 1.59
C HIS A 76 -6.09 2.54 0.27
N GLY A 77 -5.08 2.76 -0.57
CA GLY A 77 -5.01 2.17 -1.92
C GLY A 77 -5.87 2.88 -2.97
N TRP A 78 -6.92 3.57 -2.54
CA TRP A 78 -7.80 4.38 -3.37
C TRP A 78 -7.87 5.83 -2.88
N ALA A 79 -8.14 6.74 -3.79
CA ALA A 79 -8.17 8.17 -3.59
C ALA A 79 -9.57 8.75 -3.85
N THR A 80 -9.85 9.85 -3.17
CA THR A 80 -11.07 10.66 -3.37
C THR A 80 -11.01 11.49 -4.66
N LYS A 81 -9.79 11.76 -5.17
CA LYS A 81 -9.54 12.54 -6.38
C LYS A 81 -8.79 11.70 -7.41
N GLU A 82 -9.09 11.98 -8.68
CA GLU A 82 -8.32 11.41 -9.80
C GLU A 82 -6.96 12.11 -9.90
N TYR A 83 -5.88 11.34 -9.87
CA TYR A 83 -4.52 11.85 -10.04
C TYR A 83 -4.04 11.52 -11.44
N LYS A 84 -3.63 12.55 -12.20
CA LYS A 84 -3.04 12.41 -13.53
C LYS A 84 -1.56 12.82 -13.49
N PRO A 85 -0.68 12.12 -14.22
CA PRO A 85 0.72 12.52 -14.32
C PRO A 85 0.81 13.93 -14.92
N LYS A 86 1.56 14.80 -14.25
CA LYS A 86 1.89 16.12 -14.79
C LYS A 86 3.10 15.95 -15.70
N MET A 87 2.90 16.13 -17.00
CA MET A 87 4.04 16.20 -17.93
C MET A 87 4.85 17.47 -17.63
N VAL A 88 6.12 17.30 -17.32
CA VAL A 88 7.09 18.40 -17.19
C VAL A 88 7.96 18.33 -18.43
N GLN A 89 7.84 19.31 -19.32
CA GLN A 89 8.77 19.50 -20.43
C GLN A 89 10.01 20.21 -19.88
N GLU A 90 11.18 19.60 -20.02
CA GLU A 90 12.46 20.23 -19.75
C GLU A 90 13.21 20.43 -21.06
N GLY A 91 13.73 21.64 -21.27
CA GLY A 91 14.52 21.99 -22.46
C GLY A 91 13.79 22.88 -23.47
N TRP A 92 14.51 23.21 -24.55
CA TRP A 92 14.04 24.05 -25.65
C TRP A 92 14.22 23.28 -26.97
N GLU A 93 13.20 23.32 -27.83
CA GLU A 93 13.30 22.84 -29.20
C GLU A 93 13.56 24.04 -30.12
N ASP A 94 14.64 23.96 -30.91
CA ASP A 94 14.91 24.93 -31.97
C ASP A 94 14.12 24.53 -33.21
N ILE A 95 13.11 25.32 -33.56
CA ILE A 95 12.28 25.11 -34.75
C ILE A 95 12.87 26.00 -35.85
N GLU A 96 14.03 25.63 -36.39
CA GLU A 96 14.58 26.32 -37.55
C GLU A 96 13.63 26.15 -38.76
N LYS A 97 13.24 27.29 -39.35
CA LYS A 97 12.33 27.44 -40.50
C LYS A 97 13.06 27.40 -41.82
#